data_AF-A0A852E3J9-F1
#
_entry.id   AF-A0A852E3J9-F1
#
_cell.length_a   1.000
_cell.length_b   1.000
_cell.length_c   1.000
_cell.angle_alpha   90.00
_cell.angle_beta   90.00
_cell.angle_gamma   90.00
#
_symmetry.space_group_name_H-M   'P 1'
#
loop_
_entity.id
_entity.type
_entity.pdbx_description
1 polymer ?
#
loop_
_entity_poly.entity_id
_entity_poly.type
_entity_poly.pdbx_seq_one_letter_code
_entity_poly.pdbx_strand_id
1 'polypeptide(L)' 'ALVSPLLSPYTKYSGMINRATPYSYPVPVRDDGGAPEVPSHPCAPQGPSLEWLKNL' A
#
# COMPACT_ATOMS: atom_id res chain seq x y z
N ALA A 1 27.11 -1.71 -9.47
CA ALA A 1 25.91 -0.85 -9.33
C ALA A 1 24.81 -1.20 -10.33
N LEU A 2 25.08 -1.32 -11.64
CA LEU A 2 24.05 -1.48 -12.68
C LEU A 2 23.11 -2.69 -12.52
N VAL A 3 23.65 -3.88 -12.20
CA VAL A 3 22.88 -5.14 -12.17
C VAL A 3 22.30 -5.44 -10.77
N SER A 4 22.88 -4.83 -9.73
CA SER A 4 22.47 -5.03 -8.33
C SER A 4 20.96 -4.85 -8.06
N PRO A 5 20.28 -3.80 -8.57
CA PRO A 5 18.85 -3.62 -8.31
C PRO A 5 17.98 -4.71 -8.96
N LEU A 6 18.44 -5.37 -10.02
CA LEU A 6 17.71 -6.48 -10.67
C LEU A 6 17.84 -7.80 -9.90
N LEU A 7 18.95 -7.99 -9.18
CA LEU A 7 19.24 -9.19 -8.40
C LEU A 7 18.76 -9.09 -6.95
N SER A 8 18.61 -7.88 -6.41
CA SER A 8 18.27 -7.68 -5.01
C SER A 8 16.79 -7.97 -4.73
N PRO A 9 16.47 -8.87 -3.78
CA PRO A 9 15.09 -9.12 -3.36
C PRO A 9 14.46 -7.90 -2.67
N TYR A 10 15.28 -6.96 -2.19
CA TYR A 10 14.82 -5.77 -1.48
C TYR A 10 14.35 -4.62 -2.38
N THR A 11 14.71 -4.63 -3.66
CA THR A 11 14.31 -3.59 -4.62
C THR A 11 12.78 -3.46 -4.69
N LYS A 12 12.04 -4.58 -4.53
CA LYS A 12 10.57 -4.57 -4.49
C LYS A 12 10.02 -3.70 -3.35
N TYR A 13 10.60 -3.80 -2.16
CA TYR A 13 10.14 -3.05 -0.98
C TYR A 13 10.33 -1.55 -1.15
N SER A 14 11.42 -1.10 -1.79
CA SER A 14 11.62 0.32 -2.11
C SER A 14 10.46 0.89 -2.95
N GLY A 15 10.02 0.17 -3.99
CA GLY A 15 8.86 0.58 -4.79
C GLY A 15 7.55 0.55 -4.02
N MET A 16 7.35 -0.43 -3.13
CA MET A 16 6.14 -0.52 -2.30
C MET A 16 6.06 0.60 -1.26
N ILE A 17 7.18 0.96 -0.62
CA ILE A 17 7.25 2.08 0.35
C ILE A 17 6.86 3.40 -0.32
N ASN A 18 7.38 3.66 -1.52
CA ASN A 18 7.07 4.89 -2.25
C ASN A 18 5.58 5.00 -2.61
N ARG A 19 4.93 3.87 -2.95
CA ARG A 19 3.47 3.86 -3.23
C ARG A 19 2.61 3.97 -1.97
N ALA A 20 3.08 3.39 -0.86
CA ALA A 20 2.37 3.41 0.41
C ALA A 20 2.42 4.77 1.12
N THR A 21 3.31 5.69 0.70
CA THR A 21 3.47 7.01 1.33
C THR A 21 2.44 7.99 0.76
N PRO A 22 1.45 8.46 1.56
CA PRO A 22 0.41 9.35 1.07
C PRO A 22 0.88 10.80 1.12
N TYR A 23 1.35 11.33 -0.01
CA TYR A 23 1.64 12.77 -0.14
C TYR A 23 0.40 13.63 -0.39
N SER A 24 -0.70 13.00 -0.82
CA SER A 24 -1.98 13.65 -1.04
C SER A 24 -3.03 13.00 -0.14
N TYR A 25 -4.02 13.79 0.28
CA TYR A 25 -5.11 13.29 1.09
C TYR A 25 -5.97 12.30 0.27
N PRO A 26 -6.20 11.07 0.76
CA PRO A 26 -7.03 10.10 0.05
C PRO A 26 -8.50 10.54 0.15
N VAL A 27 -9.10 10.82 -1.00
CA VAL A 27 -10.50 11.27 -1.08
C VAL A 27 -11.42 10.04 -0.93
N PRO A 28 -12.34 10.02 0.05
CA PRO A 28 -13.30 8.94 0.21
C PRO A 28 -14.20 8.80 -1.02
N VAL A 29 -14.43 7.55 -1.43
CA VAL A 29 -15.33 7.21 -2.52
C VAL A 29 -16.76 7.17 -2.00
N ARG A 30 -17.73 7.51 -2.84
CA ARG A 30 -19.16 7.36 -2.53
C ARG A 30 -19.51 5.88 -2.44
N ASP A 31 -20.27 5.50 -1.42
CA ASP A 31 -20.76 4.13 -1.28
C ASP A 31 -22.04 3.91 -2.10
N ASP A 32 -21.92 3.10 -3.16
CA ASP A 32 -23.04 2.68 -4.00
C ASP A 32 -23.46 1.21 -3.72
N GLY A 33 -23.00 0.63 -2.61
CA GLY A 33 -23.44 -0.68 -2.09
C GLY A 33 -22.83 -1.92 -2.77
N GLY A 34 -21.85 -1.74 -3.66
CA GLY A 34 -21.24 -2.81 -4.46
C GLY A 34 -19.72 -2.99 -4.31
N ALA A 35 -19.05 -2.23 -3.45
CA ALA A 35 -17.58 -2.20 -3.34
C ALA A 35 -17.07 -2.83 -2.02
N PRO A 36 -17.03 -4.18 -1.89
CA PRO A 36 -16.59 -4.86 -0.67
C PRO A 36 -15.09 -4.67 -0.37
N GLU A 37 -14.29 -4.27 -1.35
CA GLU A 37 -12.85 -4.00 -1.21
C GLU A 37 -12.52 -2.63 -0.61
N VAL A 38 -13.45 -1.68 -0.62
CA VAL A 38 -13.24 -0.33 -0.07
C VAL A 38 -13.63 -0.32 1.40
N PRO A 39 -12.70 0.01 2.32
CA PRO A 39 -13.02 0.05 3.74
C PRO A 39 -13.91 1.24 4.09
N SER A 40 -14.94 1.01 4.90
CA SER A 40 -15.77 2.10 5.46
C SER A 40 -15.06 2.90 6.55
N HIS A 41 -13.96 2.37 7.12
CA HIS A 41 -13.20 3.01 8.21
C HIS A 41 -11.71 2.65 8.12
N PRO A 42 -10.77 3.54 8.51
CA PRO A 42 -9.34 3.26 8.42
C PRO A 42 -8.85 2.02 9.21
N CYS A 43 -9.53 1.68 10.32
CA CYS A 43 -9.21 0.50 11.12
C CYS A 43 -9.99 -0.76 10.71
N ALA A 44 -10.76 -0.70 9.63
CA ALA A 44 -11.46 -1.86 9.12
C ALA A 44 -10.43 -2.89 8.61
N PRO A 45 -10.72 -4.21 8.72
CA PRO A 45 -9.80 -5.24 8.23
C PRO A 45 -9.66 -5.25 6.70
N GLN A 46 -10.55 -4.55 5.98
CA GLN A 46 -10.49 -4.40 4.54
C GLN A 46 -9.45 -3.34 4.14
N GLY A 47 -8.78 -3.55 3.00
CA GLY A 47 -7.80 -2.63 2.44
C GLY A 47 -6.34 -3.05 2.65
N PRO A 48 -5.39 -2.27 2.10
CA PRO A 48 -3.96 -2.61 2.17
C PRO A 48 -3.37 -2.29 3.56
N SER A 49 -2.84 -3.32 4.24
CA SER A 49 -2.13 -3.15 5.51
C SER A 49 -0.62 -2.94 5.31
N LEU A 50 0.01 -2.25 6.26
CA LEU A 50 1.46 -2.01 6.30
C LEU A 50 2.19 -2.94 7.27
N GLU A 51 1.64 -4.12 7.56
CA GLU A 51 2.28 -5.09 8.48
C GLU A 51 3.63 -5.57 7.96
N TRP A 52 3.75 -5.76 6.65
CA TRP A 52 5.02 -6.13 6.00
C TRP A 52 6.11 -5.07 6.22
N LEU A 53 5.75 -3.78 6.31
CA LEU A 53 6.69 -2.69 6.54
C LEU A 53 7.09 -2.61 8.01
N LYS A 54 6.17 -2.92 8.93
CA LYS A 54 6.45 -2.99 10.37
C LYS A 54 7.40 -4.14 10.73
N ASN A 55 7.30 -5.25 9.99
CA ASN A 55 8.06 -6.47 10.22
C ASN A 55 9.30 -6.61 9.31
N LEU A 56 9.62 -5.56 8.54
CA LEU A 56 10.74 -5.56 7.60
C LEU A 56 12.09 -5.48 8.32
#